data_AF-A0A0V0I6D7-F1
#
_entry.id   AF-A0A0V0I6D7-F1
#
_cell.length_a   1.000
_cell.length_b   1.000
_cell.length_c   1.000
_cell.angle_alpha   90.00
_cell.angle_beta   90.00
_cell.angle_gamma   90.00
#
_symmetry.space_group_name_H-M   'P 1'
#
loop_
_entity.id
_entity.type
_entity.pdbx_description
1 polymer ?
#
loop_
_entity_poly.entity_id
_entity_poly.type
_entity_poly.pdbx_seq_one_letter_code
_entity_poly.pdbx_strand_id
1 'polypeptide(L)'
;MDEMMRGQRGWRELAALGDKLNKFTGMIEGLIWSPKNGDGNNHVDDWAFEEGPHSDFSGPTSGCTACVAILRENQLIVSNAGDSRCVISRKGQAYNLSRDHKPDLEVERERILKAGGFIHAGRVNGSLNLARAIGDMEFKQNKFLPAEKQVVTANPDINTVELCDDDDFIVLACDGIWDCMSSQQLVDFIHEQLKSESKLSAVCERVLDRCLAPSTAGGEGCDNMTMILVQFKKPFQSGASLVEELPASNEKLPAPSEATNTETIPAESGSSS
;
A
#
# COMPACT_ATOMS: atom_id res chain seq x y z
N MET A 1 -19.16 3.29 -9.83
CA MET A 1 -19.13 4.47 -8.93
C MET A 1 -19.51 5.73 -9.69
N ASP A 2 -18.74 6.18 -10.68
CA ASP A 2 -19.04 7.40 -11.48
C ASP A 2 -20.49 7.53 -11.96
N GLU A 3 -21.09 6.46 -12.48
CA GLU A 3 -22.47 6.44 -12.97
C GLU A 3 -23.50 6.78 -11.88
N MET A 4 -23.22 6.41 -10.62
CA MET A 4 -24.07 6.71 -9.47
C MET A 4 -24.03 8.19 -9.07
N MET A 5 -23.05 8.95 -9.56
CA MET A 5 -22.89 10.39 -9.32
C MET A 5 -23.59 11.24 -10.39
N ARG A 6 -24.30 10.64 -11.34
CA ARG A 6 -25.04 11.33 -12.42
C ARG A 6 -26.53 11.47 -12.12
N GLY A 7 -27.18 12.39 -12.81
CA GLY A 7 -28.63 12.60 -12.78
C GLY A 7 -29.19 12.97 -11.41
N GLN A 8 -30.52 12.85 -11.28
CA GLN A 8 -31.30 13.33 -10.12
C GLN A 8 -30.80 12.76 -8.79
N ARG A 9 -30.52 11.45 -8.75
CA ARG A 9 -30.00 10.78 -7.55
C ARG A 9 -28.58 11.20 -7.22
N GLY A 10 -27.67 11.18 -8.20
CA GLY A 10 -26.28 11.60 -8.00
C GLY A 10 -26.17 13.04 -7.49
N TRP A 11 -26.99 13.94 -8.04
CA TRP A 11 -27.12 15.31 -7.54
C TRP A 11 -27.61 15.36 -6.09
N ARG A 12 -28.68 14.62 -5.76
CA ARG A 12 -29.28 14.60 -4.41
C ARG A 12 -28.30 14.11 -3.34
N GLU A 13 -27.60 12.99 -3.59
CA GLU A 13 -26.66 12.44 -2.61
C GLU A 13 -25.47 13.40 -2.38
N LEU A 14 -24.94 14.03 -3.45
CA LEU A 14 -23.86 15.04 -3.34
C LEU A 14 -24.32 16.31 -2.63
N ALA A 15 -25.52 16.82 -2.90
CA ALA A 15 -26.10 17.96 -2.18
C ALA A 15 -26.25 17.65 -0.67
N ALA A 16 -26.79 16.48 -0.34
CA ALA A 16 -26.93 16.02 1.04
C ALA A 16 -25.58 15.78 1.76
N LEU A 17 -24.51 15.49 1.01
CA LEU A 17 -23.14 15.44 1.54
C LEU A 17 -22.58 16.86 1.79
N GLY A 18 -22.77 17.81 0.87
CA GLY A 18 -22.37 19.21 1.07
C GLY A 18 -23.04 19.85 2.30
N ASP A 19 -24.35 19.66 2.45
CA ASP A 19 -25.14 20.12 3.61
C ASP A 19 -24.75 19.46 4.94
N LYS A 20 -24.06 18.31 4.90
CA LYS A 20 -23.47 17.66 6.08
C LYS A 20 -22.06 18.17 6.35
N LEU A 21 -21.21 18.30 5.33
CA LEU A 21 -19.85 18.84 5.46
C LEU A 21 -19.86 20.26 6.05
N ASN A 22 -20.79 21.11 5.62
CA ASN A 22 -21.02 22.45 6.19
C ASN A 22 -21.43 22.47 7.68
N LYS A 23 -21.79 21.31 8.26
CA LYS A 23 -22.05 21.12 9.70
C LYS A 23 -20.93 20.35 10.39
N PHE A 24 -20.21 19.51 9.65
CA PHE A 24 -19.12 18.66 10.13
C PHE A 24 -17.84 19.43 10.42
N THR A 25 -17.66 20.61 9.81
CA THR A 25 -16.59 21.57 10.13
C THR A 25 -16.55 22.03 11.60
N GLY A 26 -17.54 21.67 12.42
CA GLY A 26 -17.54 21.89 13.87
C GLY A 26 -17.12 20.69 14.74
N MET A 27 -17.03 19.46 14.22
CA MET A 27 -16.72 18.25 15.02
C MET A 27 -15.96 17.19 14.23
N ILE A 28 -14.78 16.79 14.72
CA ILE A 28 -13.99 15.68 14.17
C ILE A 28 -14.29 14.40 14.97
N GLU A 29 -15.19 13.54 14.48
CA GLU A 29 -15.20 12.12 14.86
C GLU A 29 -15.91 11.26 13.79
N GLY A 30 -15.34 10.10 13.44
CA GLY A 30 -15.63 9.41 12.18
C GLY A 30 -16.92 8.60 12.13
N LEU A 31 -17.59 8.60 10.96
CA LEU A 31 -18.80 7.80 10.70
C LEU A 31 -18.94 7.44 9.20
N ILE A 32 -18.11 6.52 8.70
CA ILE A 32 -18.37 5.85 7.40
C ILE A 32 -19.41 4.75 7.63
N TRP A 33 -20.67 5.17 7.78
CA TRP A 33 -21.81 4.25 7.86
C TRP A 33 -22.37 3.99 6.46
N SER A 34 -22.18 2.76 5.95
CA SER A 34 -22.80 2.30 4.70
C SER A 34 -24.10 1.53 5.02
N PRO A 35 -25.29 2.08 4.75
CA PRO A 35 -26.54 1.43 5.09
C PRO A 35 -26.97 0.41 4.03
N LYS A 36 -26.46 -0.82 4.12
CA LYS A 36 -27.23 -2.08 3.94
C LYS A 36 -26.33 -3.32 4.08
N ASN A 37 -26.85 -4.32 4.77
CA ASN A 37 -26.34 -5.70 4.80
C ASN A 37 -27.56 -6.63 4.95
N GLY A 38 -27.57 -7.76 4.25
CA GLY A 38 -28.77 -8.58 4.01
C GLY A 38 -29.63 -8.05 2.83
N ASP A 39 -30.22 -8.89 1.97
CA ASP A 39 -30.32 -10.36 1.98
C ASP A 39 -29.97 -11.00 0.63
N GLY A 40 -29.56 -12.28 0.66
CA GLY A 40 -29.11 -13.04 -0.50
C GLY A 40 -30.25 -13.50 -1.42
N ASN A 41 -30.80 -12.58 -2.22
CA ASN A 41 -31.64 -12.90 -3.37
C ASN A 41 -30.96 -12.47 -4.68
N ASN A 42 -31.22 -13.18 -5.78
CA ASN A 42 -30.83 -12.77 -7.13
C ASN A 42 -31.71 -11.63 -7.66
N HIS A 43 -31.78 -10.53 -6.90
CA HIS A 43 -32.25 -9.27 -7.44
C HIS A 43 -31.10 -8.68 -8.27
N VAL A 44 -31.35 -8.41 -9.55
CA VAL A 44 -30.53 -7.43 -10.25
C VAL A 44 -30.73 -6.10 -9.51
N ASP A 45 -29.64 -5.40 -9.18
CA ASP A 45 -29.73 -4.01 -8.71
C ASP A 45 -30.26 -3.17 -9.87
N ASP A 46 -31.58 -3.03 -9.94
CA ASP A 46 -32.26 -2.25 -10.97
C ASP A 46 -32.14 -0.77 -10.59
N TRP A 47 -31.06 -0.14 -11.06
CA TRP A 47 -30.73 1.27 -10.83
C TRP A 47 -31.68 2.20 -11.61
N ALA A 48 -32.98 2.11 -11.28
CA ALA A 48 -34.04 2.86 -11.92
C ALA A 48 -33.73 4.36 -11.99
N PHE A 49 -33.91 4.92 -13.19
CA PHE A 49 -33.72 6.35 -13.42
C PHE A 49 -34.74 7.16 -12.61
N GLU A 50 -34.26 7.89 -11.61
CA GLU A 50 -35.07 8.92 -10.94
C GLU A 50 -35.26 10.12 -11.89
N GLU A 51 -36.49 10.38 -12.31
CA GLU A 51 -36.85 11.63 -12.99
C GLU A 51 -36.97 12.79 -11.99
N GLY A 52 -36.45 13.96 -12.37
CA GLY A 52 -36.50 15.17 -11.55
C GLY A 52 -35.74 16.36 -12.17
N PRO A 53 -35.70 17.51 -11.47
CA PRO A 53 -35.13 18.76 -12.00
C PRO A 53 -33.61 18.74 -12.26
N HIS A 54 -32.91 17.64 -11.91
CA HIS A 54 -31.48 17.45 -12.10
C HIS A 54 -31.15 16.12 -12.80
N SER A 55 -32.11 15.52 -13.53
CA SER A 55 -31.87 14.30 -14.33
C SER A 55 -30.83 14.49 -15.44
N ASP A 56 -30.56 15.73 -15.85
CA ASP A 56 -29.51 16.13 -16.80
C ASP A 56 -28.11 16.26 -16.19
N PHE A 57 -27.98 16.21 -14.85
CA PHE A 57 -26.72 16.41 -14.14
C PHE A 57 -25.61 15.45 -14.65
N SER A 58 -24.56 16.03 -15.23
CA SER A 58 -23.43 15.32 -15.84
C SER A 58 -22.58 14.52 -14.84
N GLY A 59 -22.76 14.78 -13.55
CA GLY A 59 -21.86 14.38 -12.47
C GLY A 59 -20.78 15.44 -12.19
N PRO A 60 -19.96 15.25 -11.13
CA PRO A 60 -19.03 16.26 -10.63
C PRO A 60 -17.87 16.53 -11.61
N THR A 61 -17.44 17.79 -11.67
CA THR A 61 -16.27 18.24 -12.46
C THR A 61 -14.94 18.03 -11.74
N SER A 62 -14.95 17.96 -10.40
CA SER A 62 -13.80 17.55 -9.59
C SER A 62 -13.69 16.03 -9.52
N GLY A 63 -12.48 15.50 -9.39
CA GLY A 63 -12.23 14.11 -9.07
C GLY A 63 -11.31 13.88 -7.88
N CYS A 64 -11.05 12.61 -7.58
CA CYS A 64 -10.09 12.16 -6.59
C CYS A 64 -9.44 10.83 -6.98
N THR A 65 -8.23 10.59 -6.48
CA THR A 65 -7.59 9.28 -6.55
C THR A 65 -8.10 8.38 -5.42
N ALA A 66 -8.00 7.07 -5.61
CA ALA A 66 -8.33 6.08 -4.59
C ALA A 66 -7.30 4.95 -4.60
N CYS A 67 -6.43 4.94 -3.60
CA CYS A 67 -5.55 3.82 -3.27
C CYS A 67 -6.08 3.18 -1.98
N VAL A 68 -6.50 1.92 -2.05
CA VAL A 68 -7.24 1.21 -0.99
C VAL A 68 -6.58 -0.13 -0.69
N ALA A 69 -6.36 -0.42 0.59
CA ALA A 69 -5.90 -1.71 1.07
C ALA A 69 -6.99 -2.39 1.91
N ILE A 70 -7.26 -3.67 1.61
CA ILE A 70 -8.16 -4.52 2.38
C ILE A 70 -7.33 -5.71 2.87
N LEU A 71 -7.13 -5.79 4.18
CA LEU A 71 -6.53 -6.96 4.84
C LEU A 71 -7.64 -7.89 5.31
N ARG A 72 -7.63 -9.14 4.83
CA ARG A 72 -8.50 -10.22 5.29
C ARG A 72 -7.64 -11.42 5.65
N GLU A 73 -7.65 -11.82 6.92
CA GLU A 73 -6.87 -12.95 7.42
C GLU A 73 -5.37 -12.73 7.10
N ASN A 74 -4.76 -13.53 6.24
CA ASN A 74 -3.37 -13.35 5.77
C ASN A 74 -3.29 -12.62 4.40
N GLN A 75 -4.41 -12.42 3.73
CA GLN A 75 -4.48 -11.92 2.36
C GLN A 75 -4.65 -10.39 2.35
N LEU A 76 -3.73 -9.71 1.66
CA LEU A 76 -3.76 -8.27 1.43
C LEU A 76 -4.16 -8.00 -0.02
N ILE A 77 -5.31 -7.34 -0.19
CA ILE A 77 -5.82 -6.89 -1.49
C ILE A 77 -5.60 -5.38 -1.58
N VAL A 78 -4.89 -4.94 -2.62
CA VAL A 78 -4.64 -3.52 -2.93
C VAL A 78 -5.34 -3.16 -4.23
N SER A 79 -6.09 -2.06 -4.22
CA SER A 79 -6.83 -1.53 -5.36
C SER A 79 -6.45 -0.07 -5.56
N ASN A 80 -6.07 0.32 -6.78
CA ASN A 80 -5.65 1.69 -7.08
C ASN A 80 -6.29 2.26 -8.36
N ALA A 81 -6.86 3.45 -8.25
CA ALA A 81 -7.22 4.32 -9.36
C ALA A 81 -6.62 5.71 -9.14
N GLY A 82 -5.56 6.02 -9.89
CA GLY A 82 -4.78 7.26 -9.76
C GLY A 82 -3.31 7.03 -9.40
N ASP A 83 -2.66 8.07 -8.94
CA ASP A 83 -1.22 8.17 -8.67
C ASP A 83 -0.85 8.28 -7.18
N SER A 84 -1.83 8.15 -6.28
CA SER A 84 -1.58 7.60 -4.94
C SER A 84 -0.98 6.18 -5.07
N ARG A 85 -0.06 5.81 -4.18
CA ARG A 85 0.67 4.53 -4.22
C ARG A 85 0.59 3.77 -2.89
N CYS A 86 0.57 2.43 -2.97
CA CYS A 86 0.75 1.53 -1.83
C CYS A 86 2.06 0.74 -1.97
N VAL A 87 2.81 0.63 -0.88
CA VAL A 87 4.12 -0.03 -0.80
C VAL A 87 4.17 -0.92 0.44
N ILE A 88 4.71 -2.12 0.32
CA ILE A 88 5.02 -3.02 1.45
C ILE A 88 6.53 -3.05 1.71
N SER A 89 6.91 -3.02 2.99
CA SER A 89 8.26 -3.40 3.43
C SER A 89 8.29 -4.89 3.72
N ARG A 90 9.13 -5.63 3.00
CA ARG A 90 9.46 -7.03 3.28
C ARG A 90 10.98 -7.16 3.41
N LYS A 91 11.46 -7.56 4.59
CA LYS A 91 12.90 -7.52 4.98
C LYS A 91 13.57 -6.15 4.80
N GLY A 92 12.82 -5.06 5.05
CA GLY A 92 13.32 -3.71 4.78
C GLY A 92 13.53 -3.38 3.30
N GLN A 93 12.99 -4.16 2.36
CA GLN A 93 12.97 -3.83 0.94
C GLN A 93 11.55 -3.43 0.52
N ALA A 94 11.47 -2.40 -0.31
CA ALA A 94 10.22 -1.80 -0.76
C ALA A 94 9.68 -2.51 -2.01
N TYR A 95 8.46 -3.04 -1.91
CA TYR A 95 7.73 -3.60 -3.04
C TYR A 95 6.46 -2.78 -3.28
N ASN A 96 6.35 -2.19 -4.48
CA ASN A 96 5.15 -1.45 -4.87
C ASN A 96 3.99 -2.45 -5.06
N LEU A 97 2.93 -2.31 -4.25
CA LEU A 97 1.71 -3.13 -4.39
C LEU A 97 0.70 -2.53 -5.37
N SER A 98 0.79 -1.22 -5.64
CA SER A 98 0.05 -0.56 -6.73
C SER A 98 0.99 0.10 -7.74
N ARG A 99 0.42 0.50 -8.88
CA ARG A 99 1.07 1.30 -9.92
C ARG A 99 0.37 2.65 -10.04
N ASP A 100 1.15 3.71 -10.17
CA ASP A 100 0.68 5.08 -10.36
C ASP A 100 0.13 5.25 -11.78
N HIS A 101 -1.11 5.72 -11.92
CA HIS A 101 -1.76 5.88 -13.21
C HIS A 101 -1.42 7.23 -13.86
N LYS A 102 -0.13 7.48 -14.16
CA LYS A 102 0.32 8.68 -14.89
C LYS A 102 0.04 8.54 -16.40
N PRO A 103 -0.29 9.61 -17.15
CA PRO A 103 -0.76 9.52 -18.54
C PRO A 103 0.20 8.89 -19.55
N ASP A 104 1.50 9.08 -19.38
CA ASP A 104 2.52 8.56 -20.30
C ASP A 104 2.80 7.05 -20.15
N LEU A 105 2.14 6.35 -19.23
CA LEU A 105 2.17 4.89 -19.19
C LEU A 105 1.46 4.30 -20.42
N GLU A 106 2.12 3.39 -21.13
CA GLU A 106 1.64 2.87 -22.42
C GLU A 106 0.17 2.40 -22.42
N VAL A 107 -0.27 1.65 -21.40
CA VAL A 107 -1.66 1.18 -21.28
C VAL A 107 -2.67 2.30 -21.04
N GLU A 108 -2.27 3.36 -20.34
CA GLU A 108 -3.11 4.54 -20.08
C GLU A 108 -3.16 5.42 -21.33
N ARG A 109 -1.99 5.68 -21.93
CA ARG A 109 -1.79 6.38 -23.19
C ARG A 109 -2.61 5.78 -24.33
N GLU A 110 -2.56 4.46 -24.49
CA GLU A 110 -3.31 3.75 -25.52
C GLU A 110 -4.83 3.89 -25.30
N ARG A 111 -5.30 3.81 -24.05
CA ARG A 111 -6.72 4.05 -23.71
C ARG A 111 -7.12 5.50 -24.02
N ILE A 112 -6.35 6.48 -23.57
CA ILE A 112 -6.61 7.92 -23.78
C ILE A 112 -6.77 8.22 -25.28
N LEU A 113 -5.84 7.73 -26.10
CA LEU A 113 -5.86 7.94 -27.56
C LEU A 113 -7.03 7.19 -28.23
N LYS A 114 -7.31 5.94 -27.85
CA LYS A 114 -8.48 5.18 -28.33
C LYS A 114 -9.81 5.82 -27.93
N ALA A 115 -9.85 6.54 -26.81
CA ALA A 115 -11.03 7.25 -26.33
C ALA A 115 -11.28 8.59 -27.04
N GLY A 116 -10.36 9.05 -27.89
CA GLY A 116 -10.40 10.34 -28.58
C GLY A 116 -9.76 11.50 -27.82
N GLY A 117 -9.09 11.23 -26.70
CA GLY A 117 -8.27 12.20 -25.97
C GLY A 117 -6.85 12.31 -26.53
N PHE A 118 -6.06 13.20 -25.95
CA PHE A 118 -4.65 13.39 -26.27
C PHE A 118 -3.81 13.58 -25.00
N ILE A 119 -2.48 13.57 -25.13
CA ILE A 119 -1.54 13.93 -24.05
C ILE A 119 -0.71 15.11 -24.51
N HIS A 120 -0.59 16.13 -23.66
CA HIS A 120 0.25 17.30 -23.89
C HIS A 120 0.98 17.66 -22.59
N ALA A 121 2.31 17.81 -22.64
CA ALA A 121 3.15 18.09 -21.47
C ALA A 121 2.86 17.17 -20.24
N GLY A 122 2.72 15.86 -20.49
CA GLY A 122 2.40 14.86 -19.46
C GLY A 122 0.95 14.88 -18.95
N ARG A 123 0.07 15.70 -19.53
CA ARG A 123 -1.32 15.90 -19.07
C ARG A 123 -2.36 15.45 -20.08
N VAL A 124 -3.39 14.75 -19.59
CA VAL A 124 -4.57 14.31 -20.35
C VAL A 124 -5.35 15.53 -20.84
N ASN A 125 -5.52 15.62 -22.16
CA ASN A 125 -6.05 16.77 -22.89
C ASN A 125 -5.36 18.11 -22.50
N GLY A 126 -4.12 18.06 -22.02
CA GLY A 126 -3.39 19.22 -21.48
C GLY A 126 -3.80 19.67 -20.06
N SER A 127 -4.77 19.00 -19.41
CA SER A 127 -5.32 19.38 -18.11
C SER A 127 -4.83 18.47 -16.95
N LEU A 128 -5.27 17.22 -16.87
CA LEU A 128 -5.00 16.34 -15.71
C LEU A 128 -3.64 15.63 -15.82
N ASN A 129 -2.83 15.66 -14.75
CA ASN A 129 -1.54 14.95 -14.63
C ASN A 129 -1.67 13.46 -14.27
N LEU A 130 -2.90 12.93 -14.24
CA LEU A 130 -3.25 11.56 -13.94
C LEU A 130 -4.23 11.00 -14.98
N ALA A 131 -4.30 9.67 -15.09
CA ALA A 131 -5.11 8.96 -16.08
C ALA A 131 -6.30 8.20 -15.47
N ARG A 132 -6.34 7.99 -14.14
CA ARG A 132 -7.46 7.33 -13.46
C ARG A 132 -7.86 8.06 -12.19
N ALA A 133 -9.16 8.23 -12.00
CA ALA A 133 -9.75 8.95 -10.88
C ALA A 133 -11.25 8.65 -10.79
N ILE A 134 -11.84 8.83 -9.62
CA ILE A 134 -13.29 8.90 -9.41
C ILE A 134 -13.73 10.36 -9.64
N GLY A 135 -14.87 10.61 -10.28
CA GLY A 135 -15.30 11.98 -10.63
C GLY A 135 -14.78 12.41 -12.00
N ASP A 136 -14.26 13.64 -12.14
CA ASP A 136 -13.70 14.17 -13.40
C ASP A 136 -14.61 13.95 -14.62
N MET A 137 -15.91 14.18 -14.45
CA MET A 137 -16.92 13.62 -15.35
C MET A 137 -16.88 14.19 -16.78
N GLU A 138 -16.24 15.33 -17.01
CA GLU A 138 -16.03 15.87 -18.36
C GLU A 138 -15.18 14.94 -19.25
N PHE A 139 -14.25 14.18 -18.67
CA PHE A 139 -13.43 13.18 -19.36
C PHE A 139 -14.16 11.84 -19.62
N LYS A 140 -15.43 11.73 -19.21
CA LYS A 140 -16.22 10.48 -19.13
C LYS A 140 -17.55 10.54 -19.89
N GLN A 141 -17.61 11.35 -20.95
CA GLN A 141 -18.83 11.59 -21.73
C GLN A 141 -18.89 10.87 -23.09
N ASN A 142 -17.94 9.98 -23.42
CA ASN A 142 -17.98 9.25 -24.68
C ASN A 142 -19.05 8.13 -24.63
N LYS A 143 -20.24 8.43 -25.16
CA LYS A 143 -21.43 7.55 -25.15
C LYS A 143 -21.27 6.22 -25.90
N PHE A 144 -20.18 6.04 -26.66
CA PHE A 144 -19.90 4.82 -27.43
C PHE A 144 -18.87 3.91 -26.74
N LEU A 145 -18.35 4.31 -25.58
CA LEU A 145 -17.35 3.56 -24.82
C LEU A 145 -17.88 3.23 -23.41
N PRO A 146 -17.62 2.03 -22.88
CA PRO A 146 -17.94 1.69 -21.50
C PRO A 146 -17.02 2.43 -20.52
N ALA A 147 -17.36 2.42 -19.23
CA ALA A 147 -16.71 3.25 -18.20
C ALA A 147 -15.19 3.02 -18.07
N GLU A 148 -14.72 1.78 -18.26
CA GLU A 148 -13.30 1.41 -18.20
C GLU A 148 -12.49 1.84 -19.45
N LYS A 149 -13.16 2.36 -20.49
CA LYS A 149 -12.55 2.82 -21.76
C LYS A 149 -12.70 4.32 -22.03
N GLN A 150 -13.16 5.10 -21.04
CA GLN A 150 -13.21 6.57 -21.11
C GLN A 150 -11.79 7.19 -21.09
N VAL A 151 -11.68 8.49 -21.40
CA VAL A 151 -10.39 9.20 -21.45
C VAL A 151 -9.70 9.16 -20.08
N VAL A 152 -10.44 9.46 -19.01
CA VAL A 152 -10.09 9.14 -17.60
C VAL A 152 -11.09 8.09 -17.11
N THR A 153 -10.67 7.14 -16.28
CA THR A 153 -11.59 6.12 -15.72
C THR A 153 -11.40 5.91 -14.22
N ALA A 154 -12.48 5.53 -13.51
CA ALA A 154 -12.41 5.08 -12.12
C ALA A 154 -12.11 3.56 -12.00
N ASN A 155 -11.92 2.84 -13.10
CA ASN A 155 -11.61 1.40 -13.06
C ASN A 155 -10.22 1.16 -12.44
N PRO A 156 -10.09 0.49 -11.29
CA PRO A 156 -8.80 0.33 -10.61
C PRO A 156 -7.98 -0.82 -11.21
N ASP A 157 -6.66 -0.74 -11.04
CA ASP A 157 -5.80 -1.93 -11.04
C ASP A 157 -5.88 -2.59 -9.66
N ILE A 158 -6.03 -3.92 -9.61
CA ILE A 158 -6.15 -4.70 -8.37
C ILE A 158 -5.02 -5.72 -8.29
N ASN A 159 -4.37 -5.80 -7.14
CA ASN A 159 -3.29 -6.72 -6.82
C ASN A 159 -3.61 -7.44 -5.49
N THR A 160 -3.33 -8.74 -5.41
CA THR A 160 -3.57 -9.55 -4.21
C THR A 160 -2.30 -10.29 -3.85
N VAL A 161 -1.84 -10.12 -2.61
CA VAL A 161 -0.65 -10.78 -2.08
C VAL A 161 -0.95 -11.49 -0.76
N GLU A 162 -0.30 -12.63 -0.55
CA GLU A 162 -0.24 -13.27 0.77
C GLU A 162 0.90 -12.63 1.59
N LEU A 163 0.58 -12.29 2.84
CA LEU A 163 1.56 -11.84 3.82
C LEU A 163 2.40 -13.01 4.36
N CYS A 164 3.52 -12.68 4.98
CA CYS A 164 4.42 -13.61 5.66
C CYS A 164 5.19 -12.90 6.80
N ASP A 165 5.86 -13.67 7.66
CA ASP A 165 6.62 -13.14 8.82
C ASP A 165 7.74 -12.14 8.44
N ASP A 166 8.13 -12.17 7.17
CA ASP A 166 9.11 -11.27 6.56
C ASP A 166 8.57 -9.87 6.26
N ASP A 167 7.25 -9.67 6.30
CA ASP A 167 6.60 -8.36 6.14
C ASP A 167 6.68 -7.52 7.42
N ASP A 168 7.01 -6.24 7.28
CA ASP A 168 7.21 -5.33 8.40
C ASP A 168 6.04 -4.34 8.55
N PHE A 169 5.65 -3.71 7.44
CA PHE A 169 4.58 -2.72 7.38
C PHE A 169 4.13 -2.45 5.93
N ILE A 170 2.94 -1.86 5.77
CA ILE A 170 2.53 -1.18 4.53
C ILE A 170 2.40 0.33 4.73
N VAL A 171 2.66 1.06 3.65
CA VAL A 171 2.38 2.49 3.49
C VAL A 171 1.34 2.67 2.40
N LEU A 172 0.37 3.55 2.62
CA LEU A 172 -0.44 4.18 1.58
C LEU A 172 -0.23 5.69 1.66
N ALA A 173 0.08 6.36 0.55
CA ALA A 173 0.21 7.82 0.53
C ALA A 173 -0.16 8.41 -0.84
N CYS A 174 -0.40 9.72 -0.88
CA CYS A 174 -0.55 10.51 -2.10
C CYS A 174 0.82 10.83 -2.76
N ASP A 175 0.75 11.30 -4.00
CA ASP A 175 1.88 11.81 -4.79
C ASP A 175 2.65 12.94 -4.10
N GLY A 176 2.01 13.77 -3.28
CA GLY A 176 2.70 14.75 -2.42
C GLY A 176 3.81 14.16 -1.53
N ILE A 177 3.80 12.86 -1.24
CA ILE A 177 4.92 12.13 -0.62
C ILE A 177 5.82 11.46 -1.68
N TRP A 178 5.22 10.81 -2.68
CA TRP A 178 5.96 9.97 -3.64
C TRP A 178 6.76 10.73 -4.71
N ASP A 179 6.42 11.99 -4.96
CA ASP A 179 7.21 12.89 -5.80
C ASP A 179 8.45 13.40 -5.04
N CYS A 180 8.42 13.40 -3.70
CA CYS A 180 9.54 13.79 -2.83
C CYS A 180 10.44 12.61 -2.41
N MET A 181 9.90 11.38 -2.37
CA MET A 181 10.61 10.18 -1.91
C MET A 181 10.28 8.94 -2.75
N SER A 182 11.30 8.26 -3.26
CA SER A 182 11.11 6.92 -3.85
C SER A 182 10.70 5.89 -2.80
N SER A 183 10.05 4.80 -3.24
CA SER A 183 9.52 3.76 -2.36
C SER A 183 10.55 3.18 -1.39
N GLN A 184 11.81 2.97 -1.83
CA GLN A 184 12.87 2.47 -0.96
C GLN A 184 13.35 3.52 0.04
N GLN A 185 13.55 4.78 -0.38
CA GLN A 185 13.94 5.87 0.54
C GLN A 185 12.93 6.06 1.67
N LEU A 186 11.63 5.92 1.37
CA LEU A 186 10.59 6.02 2.40
C LEU A 186 10.61 4.81 3.35
N VAL A 187 10.77 3.59 2.83
CA VAL A 187 10.89 2.38 3.65
C VAL A 187 12.14 2.44 4.56
N ASP A 188 13.30 2.84 4.02
CA ASP A 188 14.54 3.02 4.79
C ASP A 188 14.38 4.03 5.92
N PHE A 189 13.76 5.18 5.63
CA PHE A 189 13.53 6.25 6.60
C PHE A 189 12.53 5.82 7.68
N ILE A 190 11.46 5.10 7.34
CA ILE A 190 10.52 4.53 8.33
C ILE A 190 11.24 3.52 9.24
N HIS A 191 12.10 2.65 8.70
CA HIS A 191 12.96 1.75 9.48
C HIS A 191 14.01 2.47 10.33
N GLU A 192 14.37 3.72 10.00
CA GLU A 192 15.16 4.58 10.88
C GLU A 192 14.30 5.13 12.03
N GLN A 193 13.17 5.78 11.73
CA GLN A 193 12.33 6.41 12.75
C GLN A 193 11.74 5.40 13.75
N LEU A 194 11.38 4.18 13.30
CA LEU A 194 10.88 3.10 14.17
C LEU A 194 11.88 2.58 15.21
N LYS A 195 13.17 2.98 15.15
CA LYS A 195 14.18 2.66 16.19
C LYS A 195 14.06 3.58 17.42
N SER A 196 13.46 4.75 17.26
CA SER A 196 13.36 5.80 18.30
C SER A 196 11.93 6.20 18.64
N GLU A 197 11.02 6.20 17.66
CA GLU A 197 9.63 6.64 17.81
C GLU A 197 8.72 5.46 18.16
N SER A 198 8.00 5.56 19.28
CA SER A 198 7.08 4.51 19.77
C SER A 198 5.65 4.63 19.22
N LYS A 199 5.35 5.66 18.42
CA LYS A 199 4.03 5.94 17.85
C LYS A 199 4.13 6.05 16.34
N LEU A 200 3.30 5.30 15.62
CA LEU A 200 3.23 5.38 14.15
C LEU A 200 2.81 6.78 13.65
N SER A 201 2.05 7.55 14.43
CA SER A 201 1.72 8.94 14.08
C SER A 201 2.96 9.82 14.01
N ALA A 202 3.86 9.73 15.01
CA ALA A 202 5.12 10.45 15.02
C ALA A 202 6.01 10.06 13.84
N VAL A 203 6.01 8.79 13.44
CA VAL A 203 6.71 8.35 12.21
C VAL A 203 6.11 8.99 10.95
N CYS A 204 4.79 9.08 10.84
CA CYS A 204 4.14 9.82 9.74
C CYS A 204 4.46 11.32 9.80
N GLU A 205 4.42 11.96 10.97
CA GLU A 205 4.80 13.36 11.18
C GLU A 205 6.23 13.62 10.69
N ARG A 206 7.19 12.75 11.04
CA ARG A 206 8.59 12.79 10.55
C ARG A 206 8.71 12.66 9.03
N VAL A 207 7.86 11.83 8.40
CA VAL A 207 7.83 11.67 6.94
C VAL A 207 7.32 12.94 6.26
N LEU A 208 6.23 13.52 6.78
CA LEU A 208 5.67 14.76 6.26
C LEU A 208 6.66 15.93 6.43
N ASP A 209 7.26 16.09 7.61
CA ASP A 209 8.33 17.06 7.86
C ASP A 209 9.52 16.88 6.90
N ARG A 210 9.85 15.63 6.55
CA ARG A 210 10.95 15.30 5.63
C ARG A 210 10.63 15.60 4.17
N CYS A 211 9.35 15.69 3.80
CA CYS A 211 8.88 16.02 2.46
C CYS A 211 8.51 17.51 2.28
N LEU A 212 8.28 18.26 3.37
CA LEU A 212 7.95 19.69 3.30
C LEU A 212 9.02 20.51 2.56
N ALA A 213 8.58 21.32 1.60
CA ALA A 213 9.45 22.23 0.88
C ALA A 213 10.03 23.34 1.78
N PRO A 214 11.33 23.68 1.69
CA PRO A 214 11.88 24.85 2.36
C PRO A 214 11.41 26.18 1.75
N SER A 215 10.88 26.16 0.52
CA SER A 215 10.21 27.28 -0.14
C SER A 215 9.38 26.80 -1.33
N THR A 216 8.35 27.56 -1.73
CA THR A 216 7.48 27.24 -2.87
C THR A 216 8.14 27.39 -4.25
N ALA A 217 9.43 27.75 -4.33
CA ALA A 217 10.13 27.97 -5.58
C ALA A 217 10.46 26.68 -6.36
N GLY A 218 10.44 25.51 -5.70
CA GLY A 218 10.77 24.21 -6.31
C GLY A 218 9.59 23.37 -6.78
N GLY A 219 8.36 23.62 -6.29
CA GLY A 219 7.17 22.82 -6.57
C GLY A 219 7.11 21.48 -5.83
N GLU A 220 8.21 20.72 -5.81
CA GLU A 220 8.39 19.56 -4.93
C GLU A 220 8.13 19.94 -3.46
N GLY A 221 7.47 19.07 -2.69
CA GLY A 221 7.16 19.30 -1.28
C GLY A 221 6.11 20.38 -0.97
N CYS A 222 5.41 20.90 -1.99
CA CYS A 222 4.45 22.00 -1.84
C CYS A 222 2.97 21.57 -1.87
N ASP A 223 2.69 20.27 -2.04
CA ASP A 223 1.33 19.74 -2.21
C ASP A 223 0.72 19.22 -0.89
N ASN A 224 -0.54 18.79 -0.96
CA ASN A 224 -1.28 18.16 0.13
C ASN A 224 -0.69 16.78 0.41
N MET A 225 -0.22 16.56 1.64
CA MET A 225 0.38 15.30 2.06
C MET A 225 -0.58 14.50 2.95
N THR A 226 -0.75 13.22 2.65
CA THR A 226 -1.55 12.26 3.42
C THR A 226 -0.87 10.91 3.35
N MET A 227 -0.69 10.27 4.52
CA MET A 227 0.01 9.01 4.67
C MET A 227 -0.70 8.14 5.73
N ILE A 228 -0.83 6.85 5.45
CA ILE A 228 -1.26 5.81 6.39
C ILE A 228 -0.13 4.79 6.51
N LEU A 229 0.36 4.58 7.73
CA LEU A 229 1.35 3.55 8.08
C LEU A 229 0.66 2.44 8.89
N VAL A 230 0.70 1.21 8.37
CA VAL A 230 0.16 0.03 9.08
C VAL A 230 1.29 -0.95 9.32
N GLN A 231 1.76 -1.02 10.58
CA GLN A 231 2.78 -1.97 11.00
C GLN A 231 2.16 -3.34 11.29
N PHE A 232 2.75 -4.41 10.76
CA PHE A 232 2.28 -5.76 11.03
C PHE A 232 2.78 -6.24 12.39
N LYS A 233 1.89 -6.93 13.12
CA LYS A 233 2.28 -7.66 14.34
C LYS A 233 2.90 -8.97 13.91
N LYS A 234 4.24 -9.08 13.94
CA LYS A 234 4.92 -10.37 13.78
C LYS A 234 4.36 -11.34 14.84
N PRO A 235 4.14 -12.63 14.52
CA PRO A 235 3.61 -13.58 15.48
C PRO A 235 4.51 -13.61 16.71
N PHE A 236 3.91 -13.57 17.90
CA PHE A 236 4.66 -13.50 19.15
C PHE A 236 5.51 -14.76 19.30
N GLN A 237 6.82 -14.62 19.07
CA GLN A 237 7.81 -15.64 19.42
C GLN A 237 7.88 -15.72 20.95
N SER A 238 6.94 -16.48 21.52
CA SER A 238 7.04 -16.94 22.90
C SER A 238 8.41 -17.58 23.07
N GLY A 239 9.18 -17.02 24.02
CA GLY A 239 10.62 -16.86 23.84
C GLY A 239 11.34 -18.12 23.35
N ALA A 240 12.12 -17.96 22.28
CA ALA A 240 13.09 -18.97 21.88
C ALA A 240 13.92 -19.35 23.11
N SER A 241 13.80 -20.59 23.56
CA SER A 241 14.40 -21.05 24.80
C SER A 241 15.91 -20.92 24.70
N LEU A 242 16.52 -20.14 25.60
CA LEU A 242 17.97 -20.04 25.76
C LEU A 242 18.52 -21.38 26.26
N VAL A 243 18.72 -22.31 25.31
CA VAL A 243 19.57 -23.48 25.50
C VAL A 243 20.99 -22.99 25.27
N GLU A 244 21.69 -22.65 26.34
CA GLU A 244 23.14 -22.41 26.26
C GLU A 244 23.83 -23.72 25.85
N GLU A 245 24.42 -23.75 24.66
CA GLU A 245 25.41 -24.77 24.32
C GLU A 245 26.67 -24.52 25.15
N LEU A 246 26.72 -25.14 26.33
CA LEU A 246 27.92 -25.19 27.17
C LEU A 246 29.08 -25.80 26.35
N PRO A 247 30.27 -25.15 26.34
CA PRO A 247 31.40 -25.66 25.57
C PRO A 247 31.87 -27.01 26.13
N ALA A 248 32.05 -27.99 25.24
CA ALA A 248 32.45 -29.33 25.63
C ALA A 248 33.83 -29.35 26.32
N SER A 249 33.83 -29.62 27.63
CA SER A 249 35.05 -29.76 28.43
C SER A 249 35.80 -31.03 28.04
N ASN A 250 36.93 -30.87 27.36
CA ASN A 250 37.74 -31.96 26.80
C ASN A 250 38.64 -32.61 27.88
N GLU A 251 38.04 -33.12 28.96
CA GLU A 251 38.77 -33.79 30.04
C GLU A 251 39.16 -35.21 29.65
N LYS A 252 40.46 -35.43 29.52
CA LYS A 252 41.05 -36.69 29.08
C LYS A 252 41.38 -37.57 30.28
N LEU A 253 40.46 -38.45 30.66
CA LEU A 253 40.66 -39.45 31.72
C LEU A 253 41.94 -40.28 31.49
N PRO A 254 42.82 -40.43 32.51
CA PRO A 254 43.98 -41.32 32.41
C PRO A 254 43.57 -42.79 32.55
N ALA A 255 44.26 -43.68 31.84
CA ALA A 255 44.04 -45.12 31.95
C ALA A 255 44.60 -45.70 33.26
N PRO A 256 44.02 -46.78 33.83
CA PRO A 256 44.54 -47.41 35.04
C PRO A 256 45.89 -48.10 34.80
N SER A 257 46.78 -48.04 35.78
CA SER A 257 48.01 -48.84 35.82
C SER A 257 47.76 -50.19 36.50
N GLU A 258 47.81 -51.29 35.73
CA GLU A 258 47.99 -52.62 36.31
C GLU A 258 49.48 -52.89 36.59
N ALA A 259 49.78 -53.45 37.75
CA ALA A 259 51.13 -53.79 38.16
C ALA A 259 51.14 -55.14 38.91
N THR A 260 51.78 -56.14 38.30
CA THR A 260 52.03 -57.44 38.93
C THR A 260 53.37 -58.01 38.48
N ASN A 261 54.20 -58.35 39.47
CA ASN A 261 55.42 -59.16 39.36
C ASN A 261 55.04 -60.64 39.05
N THR A 262 55.86 -61.53 38.48
CA THR A 262 57.21 -61.50 37.82
C THR A 262 57.29 -62.79 36.92
N GLU A 263 58.38 -63.39 36.40
CA GLU A 263 59.84 -63.32 36.59
C GLU A 263 60.61 -63.93 35.38
N THR A 264 61.95 -64.02 35.48
CA THR A 264 62.90 -64.88 34.70
C THR A 264 62.73 -65.01 33.16
N ILE A 265 63.57 -64.41 32.30
CA ILE A 265 64.99 -64.77 31.96
C ILE A 265 65.11 -66.10 31.15
N PRO A 266 65.83 -66.17 30.00
CA PRO A 266 66.28 -65.12 29.05
C PRO A 266 66.30 -65.54 27.53
N ALA A 267 66.97 -64.72 26.70
CA ALA A 267 67.90 -65.09 25.59
C ALA A 267 67.55 -64.71 24.12
N GLU A 268 68.56 -64.15 23.44
CA GLU A 268 68.88 -64.17 21.97
C GLU A 268 67.83 -63.70 20.92
N SER A 269 68.17 -63.11 19.76
CA SER A 269 69.39 -62.48 19.20
C SER A 269 69.04 -61.77 17.86
N GLY A 270 69.96 -61.00 17.27
CA GLY A 270 69.82 -60.36 15.93
C GLY A 270 69.10 -58.99 15.94
N SER A 271 69.52 -57.93 15.23
CA SER A 271 69.95 -57.75 13.82
C SER A 271 68.79 -57.85 12.83
N SER A 272 68.53 -56.89 11.92
CA SER A 272 69.31 -55.70 11.53
C SER A 272 68.49 -54.75 10.64
N SER A 273 68.99 -53.51 10.48
CA SER A 273 68.66 -52.54 9.40
C SER A 273 67.28 -51.88 9.45
#